data_AF-A0A7G9YVN2-F1
#
_entry.id   AF-A0A7G9YVN2-F1
#
_cell.length_a   1.000
_cell.length_b   1.000
_cell.length_c   1.000
_cell.angle_alpha   90.00
_cell.angle_beta   90.00
_cell.angle_gamma   90.00
#
_symmetry.space_group_name_H-M   'P 1'
#
loop_
_entity.id
_entity.type
_entity.pdbx_description
1 polymer ?
#
loop_
_entity_poly.entity_id
_entity_poly.type
_entity_poly.pdbx_seq_one_letter_code
_entity_poly.pdbx_strand_id
1 'polypeptide(L)' 'MEKTAKTNINMKCRKWGKLISGDVYEFGGVTLCEDCYMDEVIAAQPKKCLMK' A
#
# COMPACT_ATOMS: atom_id res chain seq x y z
N MET A 1 21.44 10.37 1.24
CA MET A 1 20.30 9.60 0.72
C MET A 1 19.81 10.30 -0.53
N GLU A 2 20.12 9.70 -1.67
CA GLU A 2 19.83 10.20 -3.01
C GLU A 2 18.32 10.38 -3.16
N LYS A 3 17.87 11.62 -3.40
CA LYS A 3 16.48 11.89 -3.78
C LYS A 3 16.27 11.30 -5.17
N THR A 4 15.86 10.03 -5.19
CA THR A 4 15.52 9.33 -6.42
C THR A 4 14.41 10.11 -7.13
N ALA A 5 14.69 10.42 -8.38
CA ALA A 5 13.91 11.28 -9.25
C ALA A 5 12.41 11.02 -9.12
N LYS A 6 11.64 12.11 -9.06
CA LYS A 6 10.18 12.13 -9.26
C LYS A 6 9.89 11.57 -10.65
N THR A 7 9.91 10.25 -10.76
CA THR A 7 9.38 9.59 -11.95
C THR A 7 7.88 9.83 -11.85
N ASN A 8 7.31 10.51 -12.84
CA ASN A 8 5.86 10.59 -13.05
C ASN A 8 5.35 9.19 -13.40
N ILE A 9 5.48 8.25 -12.47
CA ILE A 9 4.95 6.91 -12.62
C ILE A 9 3.49 7.08 -12.26
N ASN A 10 2.64 7.00 -13.27
CA ASN A 10 1.19 6.91 -13.14
C ASN A 10 0.87 5.54 -12.47
N MET A 11 1.37 5.32 -11.25
CA MET A 11 1.25 4.09 -10.50
C MET A 11 -0.21 3.94 -10.10
N LYS A 12 -0.80 2.82 -10.49
CA LYS A 12 -2.17 2.48 -10.12
C LYS A 12 -2.14 1.59 -8.89
N CYS A 13 -3.01 1.86 -7.93
CA CYS A 13 -3.27 0.94 -6.84
C CYS A 13 -3.80 -0.37 -7.44
N ARG A 14 -3.14 -1.50 -7.15
CA ARG A 14 -3.54 -2.78 -7.73
C ARG A 14 -4.92 -3.26 -7.24
N LYS A 15 -5.33 -2.83 -6.05
CA LYS A 15 -6.61 -3.20 -5.43
C LYS A 15 -7.80 -2.48 -6.05
N TRP A 16 -7.68 -1.18 -6.35
CA TRP A 16 -8.78 -0.37 -6.88
C TRP A 16 -8.60 0.10 -8.33
N GLY A 17 -7.41 -0.07 -8.91
CA GLY A 17 -7.08 0.35 -10.27
C GLY A 17 -6.96 1.86 -10.48
N LYS A 18 -7.10 2.67 -9.42
CA LYS A 18 -7.00 4.13 -9.46
C LYS A 18 -5.55 4.59 -9.39
N LEU A 19 -5.26 5.73 -10.01
CA LEU A 19 -3.97 6.39 -9.90
C LEU A 19 -3.70 6.82 -8.46
N ILE A 20 -2.50 6.51 -7.98
CA ILE A 20 -2.04 6.92 -6.67
C ILE A 20 -1.49 8.34 -6.83
N SER A 21 -2.19 9.31 -6.26
CA SER A 21 -1.79 10.73 -6.30
C SER A 21 -0.81 11.12 -5.18
N GLY A 22 -0.47 10.18 -4.29
CA GLY A 22 0.45 10.38 -3.17
C GLY A 22 1.53 9.31 -3.10
N ASP A 23 1.93 8.94 -1.89
CA ASP A 23 2.92 7.89 -1.68
C ASP A 23 2.40 6.51 -2.12
N VAL A 24 3.29 5.74 -2.76
CA VAL A 24 3.04 4.37 -3.20
C VAL A 24 3.64 3.42 -2.17
N TYR A 25 2.83 2.50 -1.70
CA TYR A 25 3.23 1.49 -0.72
C TYR A 25 3.31 0.12 -1.40
N GLU A 26 4.25 -0.72 -1.00
CA GLU A 26 4.37 -2.09 -1.50
C GLU A 26 4.04 -3.09 -0.39
N PHE A 27 3.12 -4.03 -0.66
CA PHE A 27 2.77 -5.10 0.26
C PHE A 27 2.74 -6.42 -0.52
N GLY A 28 3.57 -7.40 -0.12
CA GLY A 28 3.61 -8.71 -0.80
C GLY A 28 3.91 -8.66 -2.31
N GLY A 29 4.68 -7.66 -2.77
CA GLY A 29 5.00 -7.46 -4.19
C GLY A 29 3.89 -6.80 -5.01
N VAL A 30 2.88 -6.21 -4.37
CA VAL A 30 1.86 -5.39 -5.04
C VAL A 30 1.94 -3.93 -4.60
N THR A 31 1.75 -3.00 -5.55
CA THR A 31 1.71 -1.56 -5.30
C THR A 31 0.31 -1.10 -4.92
N LEU A 32 0.18 -0.44 -3.79
CA LEU A 32 -1.07 0.01 -3.18
C LEU A 32 -0.98 1.49 -2.80
N CYS A 33 -2.12 2.17 -2.77
CA CYS A 33 -2.22 3.44 -2.06
C CYS A 33 -2.23 3.20 -0.54
N GLU A 34 -1.97 4.25 0.23
CA GLU A 34 -1.95 4.21 1.70
C GLU A 34 -3.16 3.46 2.30
N ASP A 35 -4.36 3.83 1.87
CA ASP A 35 -5.61 3.24 2.38
C ASP A 35 -5.66 1.72 2.16
N CYS A 36 -5.41 1.28 0.92
CA CYS A 36 -5.38 -0.15 0.58
C CYS A 36 -4.24 -0.90 1.29
N TYR A 37 -3.10 -0.26 1.51
CA TYR A 37 -1.98 -0.84 2.24
C TYR A 37 -2.37 -1.09 3.69
N MET A 38 -3.00 -0.12 4.35
CA MET A 38 -3.45 -0.26 5.74
C MET A 38 -4.45 -1.41 5.90
N ASP A 39 -5.41 -1.56 4.97
CA ASP A 39 -6.33 -2.70 4.94
C ASP A 39 -5.60 -4.05 4.88
N GLU A 40 -4.63 -4.19 3.97
CA GLU A 40 -3.87 -5.44 3.82
C GLU A 40 -3.00 -5.73 5.05
N VAL A 41 -2.39 -4.69 5.63
CA VAL A 41 -1.62 -4.82 6.88
C VAL A 41 -2.53 -5.30 8.01
N ILE A 42 -3.71 -4.69 8.18
CA ILE A 42 -4.68 -5.08 9.21
C ILE A 42 -5.18 -6.52 8.97
N ALA A 43 -5.43 -6.90 7.73
CA ALA A 43 -5.85 -8.27 7.37
C ALA A 43 -4.74 -9.30 7.61
N ALA A 44 -3.48 -8.93 7.37
CA ALA A 44 -2.31 -9.79 7.58
C ALA A 44 -1.87 -9.85 9.06
N GLN A 45 -2.22 -8.84 9.87
CA GLN A 45 -2.02 -8.93 11.30
C GLN A 45 -2.84 -10.11 11.84
N PRO A 46 -2.22 -11.08 12.53
CA PRO A 46 -2.96 -12.12 13.19
C PRO A 46 -3.89 -11.45 14.19
N LYS A 47 -5.21 -11.69 14.07
CA LYS A 47 -6.23 -11.19 15.01
C LYS A 47 -5.97 -11.77 16.42
N LYS A 48 -4.97 -11.24 17.12
CA LYS A 48 -4.72 -11.46 18.55
C LYS A 48 -5.69 -10.63 19.37
N CYS A 49 -6.98 -10.81 19.10
CA CYS A 49 -8.05 -10.55 20.07
C CYS A 49 -8.92 -11.80 20.10
N LEU A 50 -8.32 -12.91 20.55
CA LEU A 50 -9.07 -13.90 21.31
C LEU A 50 -9.36 -13.23 22.66
N MET A 51 -10.46 -12.48 22.74
CA MET A 51 -11.06 -12.20 24.05
C MET A 51 -11.47 -13.56 24.62
N LYS A 52 -10.88 -13.89 25.76
CA LYS A 52 -11.16 -15.11 26.52
C LYS A 52 -12.31 -14.86 27.47
#